data_AF-A0A9D9LGY0-F1
#
_entry.id   AF-A0A9D9LGY0-F1
#
_cell.length_a   1.000
_cell.length_b   1.000
_cell.length_c   1.000
_cell.angle_alpha   90.00
_cell.angle_beta   90.00
_cell.angle_gamma   90.00
#
_symmetry.space_group_name_H-M   'P 1'
#
loop_
_entity.id
_entity.type
_entity.pdbx_description
1 polymer ?
#
loop_
_entity_poly.entity_id
_entity_poly.type
_entity_poly.pdbx_seq_one_letter_code
_entity_poly.pdbx_strand_id
1 'polypeptide(L)'
;MKKIFVPALIISALALSSCATVFCGSKAKITFESNIDQTADLTIDGHKHNNVTFPYTTKVKRGFDDTVVKAEAEGYETQSFYIEKNFNAVSVINLCDV
;
A
#
# COMPACT_ATOMS: atom_id res chain seq x y z
N MET A 1 20.12 -37.07 -16.30
CA MET A 1 19.29 -35.86 -16.53
C MET A 1 18.63 -35.28 -15.27
N LYS A 2 18.42 -36.05 -14.18
CA LYS A 2 17.77 -35.56 -12.94
C LYS A 2 18.65 -34.68 -12.02
N LYS A 3 19.99 -34.74 -12.19
CA LYS A 3 20.96 -34.08 -11.30
C LYS A 3 21.13 -32.57 -11.51
N ILE A 4 20.63 -32.01 -12.62
CA ILE A 4 20.76 -30.58 -12.97
C ILE A 4 19.46 -29.80 -12.66
N PHE A 5 18.31 -30.47 -12.56
CA PHE A 5 17.03 -29.82 -12.27
C PHE A 5 16.94 -29.27 -10.84
N VAL A 6 17.50 -29.98 -9.86
CA VAL A 6 17.49 -29.59 -8.45
C VAL A 6 18.28 -28.30 -8.19
N PRO A 7 19.54 -28.15 -8.66
CA PRO A 7 20.27 -26.90 -8.45
C PRO A 7 19.64 -25.71 -9.18
N ALA A 8 19.03 -25.90 -10.37
CA ALA A 8 18.34 -24.83 -11.09
C ALA A 8 17.09 -24.30 -10.35
N LEU A 9 16.31 -25.19 -9.72
CA LEU A 9 15.15 -24.83 -8.90
C LEU A 9 15.57 -24.04 -7.65
N ILE A 10 16.67 -24.46 -7.00
CA ILE A 10 17.20 -23.80 -5.81
C ILE A 10 17.72 -22.39 -6.17
N ILE A 11 18.45 -22.23 -7.27
CA ILE A 11 18.94 -20.92 -7.74
C ILE A 11 17.77 -19.97 -8.06
N SER A 12 16.70 -20.47 -8.67
CA SER A 12 15.49 -19.68 -8.93
C SER A 12 14.78 -19.25 -7.63
N ALA A 13 14.69 -20.14 -6.64
CA ALA A 13 14.09 -19.82 -5.34
C ALA A 13 14.91 -18.77 -4.58
N LEU A 14 16.25 -18.82 -4.65
CA LEU A 14 17.11 -17.82 -4.02
C LEU A 14 17.04 -16.48 -4.76
N ALA A 15 16.98 -16.46 -6.10
CA ALA A 15 16.88 -15.24 -6.89
C ALA A 15 15.59 -14.44 -6.60
N LEU A 16 14.48 -15.14 -6.32
CA LEU A 16 13.19 -14.52 -5.99
C LEU A 16 13.07 -14.03 -4.54
N SER A 17 14.06 -14.33 -3.69
CA SER A 17 14.06 -13.97 -2.26
C SER A 17 14.84 -12.69 -1.93
N SER A 18 15.39 -12.00 -2.93
CA SER A 18 16.09 -10.73 -2.73
C SER A 18 15.14 -9.59 -2.36
N CYS A 19 15.62 -8.56 -1.68
CA CYS A 19 14.87 -7.38 -1.19
C CYS A 19 14.17 -6.55 -2.29
N ALA A 20 14.38 -6.90 -3.56
CA ALA A 20 13.65 -6.42 -4.74
C ALA A 20 12.61 -7.46 -5.19
N THR A 21 11.69 -7.86 -4.31
CA THR A 21 10.57 -8.72 -4.71
C THR A 21 9.69 -7.98 -5.72
N VAL A 22 9.61 -8.52 -6.95
CA VAL A 22 8.70 -8.04 -8.02
C VAL A 22 7.26 -7.96 -7.51
N PHE A 23 6.91 -8.84 -6.58
CA PHE A 23 5.62 -8.85 -5.88
C PHE A 23 5.65 -7.93 -4.66
N CYS A 24 5.68 -6.62 -4.88
CA CYS A 24 5.27 -5.69 -3.83
C CYS A 24 3.80 -5.96 -3.47
N GLY A 25 3.51 -6.21 -2.19
CA GLY A 25 2.18 -6.62 -1.74
C GLY A 25 1.05 -5.68 -2.20
N SER A 26 -0.14 -6.23 -2.45
CA SER A 26 -1.29 -5.50 -3.01
C SER A 26 -1.88 -4.38 -2.15
N LYS A 27 -1.40 -4.22 -0.90
CA LYS A 27 -1.87 -3.20 0.05
C LYS A 27 -0.70 -2.49 0.73
N ALA A 28 -0.77 -1.16 0.81
CA ALA A 28 0.16 -0.31 1.55
C ALA A 28 -0.41 -0.01 2.95
N LYS A 29 0.44 -0.04 3.98
CA LYS A 29 0.07 0.45 5.31
C LYS A 29 0.31 1.96 5.33
N ILE A 30 -0.72 2.74 5.66
CA ILE A 30 -0.69 4.19 5.73
C ILE A 30 -1.16 4.60 7.11
N THR A 31 -0.48 5.58 7.71
CA THR A 31 -0.83 6.18 8.99
C THR A 31 -1.37 7.58 8.73
N PHE A 32 -2.59 7.83 9.18
CA PHE A 32 -3.16 9.16 9.22
C PHE A 32 -2.82 9.78 10.56
N GLU A 33 -2.26 10.99 10.52
CA GLU A 33 -1.91 11.80 11.68
C GLU A 33 -2.84 13.01 11.69
N SER A 34 -3.24 13.45 12.89
CA SER A 34 -4.05 14.65 13.08
C SER A 34 -3.68 15.31 14.40
N ASN A 35 -3.89 16.61 14.48
CA ASN A 35 -3.66 17.42 15.68
C ASN A 35 -4.92 17.55 16.57
N ILE A 36 -5.95 16.75 16.32
CA ILE A 36 -7.18 16.73 17.10
C ILE A 36 -7.14 15.58 18.13
N ASP A 37 -7.59 15.86 19.35
CA ASP A 37 -7.63 14.88 20.45
C ASP A 37 -8.97 14.11 20.52
N GLN A 38 -9.90 14.42 19.62
CA GLN A 38 -11.22 13.80 19.56
C GLN A 38 -11.30 12.75 18.44
N THR A 39 -12.40 12.01 18.45
CA THR A 39 -12.63 11.01 17.42
C THR A 39 -13.15 11.62 16.13
N ALA A 40 -12.85 10.97 15.01
CA ALA A 40 -13.24 11.40 13.69
C ALA A 40 -13.84 10.24 12.89
N ASP A 41 -14.56 10.58 11.84
CA ASP A 41 -15.01 9.66 10.81
C ASP A 41 -14.09 9.82 9.59
N LEU A 42 -13.50 8.71 9.14
CA LEU A 42 -12.70 8.65 7.92
C LEU A 42 -13.43 7.86 6.85
N THR A 43 -13.60 8.42 5.67
CA THR A 43 -14.10 7.70 4.49
C THR A 43 -12.94 7.47 3.52
N ILE A 44 -12.53 6.22 3.32
CA ILE A 44 -11.40 5.83 2.47
C ILE A 44 -11.95 4.96 1.34
N ASP A 45 -11.80 5.38 0.08
CA ASP A 45 -12.35 4.67 -1.09
C ASP A 45 -13.85 4.35 -0.97
N GLY A 46 -14.61 5.26 -0.33
CA GLY A 46 -16.05 5.08 -0.07
C GLY A 46 -16.38 4.16 1.13
N HIS A 47 -15.38 3.56 1.78
CA HIS A 47 -15.57 2.81 3.02
C HIS A 47 -15.49 3.75 4.21
N LYS A 48 -16.54 3.78 5.04
CA LYS A 48 -16.60 4.64 6.23
C LYS A 48 -16.01 3.93 7.45
N HIS A 49 -15.09 4.60 8.13
CA HIS A 49 -14.44 4.20 9.38
C HIS A 49 -14.88 5.20 10.44
N ASN A 50 -15.83 4.79 11.28
CA ASN A 50 -16.40 5.68 12.28
C ASN A 50 -15.56 5.70 13.56
N ASN A 51 -15.59 6.83 14.27
CA ASN A 51 -15.05 6.96 15.63
C ASN A 51 -13.57 6.54 15.75
N VAL A 52 -12.74 6.95 14.79
CA VAL A 52 -11.30 6.67 14.79
C VAL A 52 -10.54 7.67 15.67
N THR A 53 -9.48 7.20 16.31
CA THR A 53 -8.52 8.03 17.07
C THR A 53 -7.20 8.09 16.31
N PHE A 54 -6.57 9.26 16.29
CA PHE A 54 -5.27 9.47 15.65
C PHE A 54 -4.12 9.19 16.63
N PRO A 55 -3.01 8.56 16.21
CA PRO A 55 -2.71 8.11 14.84
C PRO A 55 -3.51 6.87 14.41
N TYR A 56 -4.13 6.94 13.23
CA TYR A 56 -4.94 5.84 12.69
C TYR A 56 -4.20 5.14 11.55
N THR A 57 -3.87 3.85 11.74
CA THR A 57 -3.16 3.05 10.74
C THR A 57 -4.12 2.10 10.03
N THR A 58 -4.16 2.15 8.70
CA THR A 58 -4.96 1.22 7.89
C THR A 58 -4.23 0.77 6.63
N LYS A 59 -4.78 -0.24 5.96
CA LYS A 59 -4.25 -0.81 4.72
C LYS A 59 -5.04 -0.31 3.53
N VAL A 60 -4.42 0.53 2.71
CA VAL A 60 -4.99 1.04 1.45
C VAL A 60 -4.53 0.16 0.29
N LYS A 61 -5.44 -0.12 -0.66
CA LYS A 61 -5.14 -0.96 -1.82
C LYS A 61 -4.21 -0.21 -2.78
N ARG A 62 -3.13 -0.86 -3.19
CA ARG A 62 -2.28 -0.37 -4.30
C ARG A 62 -3.02 -0.57 -5.62
N GLY A 63 -2.92 0.41 -6.51
CA GLY A 63 -3.62 0.42 -7.79
C GLY A 63 -3.22 1.65 -8.60
N PHE A 64 -3.82 1.79 -9.78
CA PHE A 64 -3.63 2.93 -10.66
C PHE A 64 -4.56 4.10 -10.31
N ASP A 65 -5.71 3.81 -9.70
CA ASP A 65 -6.67 4.83 -9.29
C ASP A 65 -6.27 5.41 -7.93
N ASP A 66 -6.27 6.74 -7.83
CA ASP A 66 -6.03 7.45 -6.58
C ASP A 66 -7.06 7.08 -5.52
N THR A 67 -6.63 7.06 -4.26
CA THR A 67 -7.54 6.84 -3.14
C THR A 67 -8.07 8.16 -2.65
N VAL A 68 -9.39 8.30 -2.60
CA VAL A 68 -10.05 9.48 -2.03
C VAL A 68 -10.25 9.26 -0.53
N VAL A 69 -9.76 10.20 0.27
CA VAL A 69 -9.95 10.20 1.72
C VAL A 69 -10.74 11.44 2.12
N LYS A 70 -11.82 11.23 2.87
CA LYS A 70 -12.57 12.30 3.52
C LYS A 70 -12.47 12.15 5.02
N ALA A 71 -12.11 13.22 5.71
CA ALA A 71 -12.02 13.28 7.16
C ALA A 71 -13.09 14.25 7.68
N GLU A 72 -13.92 13.75 8.60
CA GLU A 72 -15.00 14.49 9.24
C GLU A 72 -14.82 14.38 10.75
N ALA A 73 -14.83 15.51 11.45
CA ALA A 73 -14.78 15.54 12.91
C ALA A 73 -15.75 16.59 13.44
N GLU A 74 -16.32 16.34 14.62
CA GLU A 74 -17.35 17.21 15.18
C GLU A 74 -16.77 18.60 15.51
N GLY A 75 -17.36 19.67 14.96
CA GLY A 75 -16.88 21.04 15.17
C GLY A 75 -15.67 21.45 14.32
N TYR A 76 -15.25 20.61 13.35
CA TYR A 76 -14.19 20.93 12.40
C TYR A 76 -14.72 20.93 10.96
N GLU A 77 -14.03 21.62 10.07
CA GLU A 77 -14.33 21.58 8.65
C GLU A 77 -13.95 20.22 8.04
N THR A 78 -14.85 19.68 7.21
CA THR A 78 -14.60 18.45 6.44
C THR A 78 -13.44 18.66 5.49
N GLN A 79 -12.39 17.84 5.61
CA GLN A 79 -11.24 17.86 4.72
C GLN A 79 -11.29 16.65 3.79
N SER A 80 -11.05 16.89 2.50
CA SER A 80 -10.96 15.83 1.49
C SER A 80 -9.61 15.93 0.79
N PHE A 81 -8.89 14.82 0.70
CA PHE A 81 -7.60 14.74 0.04
C PHE A 81 -7.43 13.43 -0.72
N TYR A 82 -6.46 13.42 -1.63
CA TYR A 82 -6.18 12.30 -2.51
C TYR A 82 -4.83 11.69 -2.13
N ILE A 83 -4.78 10.36 -2.06
CA ILE A 83 -3.54 9.62 -1.97
C ILE A 83 -3.14 9.28 -3.41
N GLU A 84 -2.18 10.04 -3.94
CA GLU A 84 -1.63 9.84 -5.27
C GLU A 84 -0.87 8.51 -5.36
N LYS A 85 -1.26 7.68 -6.34
CA LYS A 85 -0.62 6.38 -6.55
C LYS A 85 0.21 6.39 -7.83
N ASN A 86 1.53 6.48 -7.66
CA ASN A 86 2.46 6.43 -8.77
C ASN A 86 2.89 4.99 -9.06
N PHE A 87 2.79 4.58 -10.33
CA PHE A 87 3.32 3.30 -10.79
C PHE A 87 4.83 3.40 -10.99
N ASN A 88 5.59 2.54 -10.31
CA ASN A 88 7.03 2.47 -10.50
C ASN A 88 7.37 1.56 -11.68
N ALA A 89 7.59 2.14 -12.86
CA ALA A 89 7.94 1.40 -14.07
C ALA A 89 9.33 0.75 -14.02
N VAL A 90 10.26 1.24 -13.17
CA VAL A 90 11.57 0.61 -12.94
C VAL A 90 11.40 -0.80 -12.36
N SER A 91 10.32 -1.04 -11.62
CA SER A 91 9.94 -2.38 -11.15
C SER A 91 9.63 -3.36 -12.28
N VAL A 92 9.25 -2.88 -13.47
CA VAL A 92 9.00 -3.71 -14.67
C VAL A 92 10.27 -3.87 -15.49
N ILE A 93 11.12 -2.85 -15.59
CA ILE A 93 12.39 -2.96 -16.31
C ILE A 93 13.31 -4.00 -15.64
N ASN A 94 13.36 -4.05 -14.31
CA ASN A 94 14.03 -5.12 -13.57
C ASN A 94 13.46 -6.53 -13.82
N LEU A 95 12.29 -6.67 -14.44
CA LEU A 95 11.69 -7.96 -14.81
C LEU A 95 12.11 -8.41 -16.22
N CYS A 96 12.44 -7.47 -17.10
CA CYS A 96 12.81 -7.72 -18.49
C CYS A 96 14.31 -7.53 -18.78
N ASP A 97 15.07 -6.97 -17.84
CA ASP A 97 16.53 -6.91 -17.86
C ASP A 97 17.11 -8.14 -17.14
N VAL A 98 16.92 -9.30 -17.78
CA VAL A 98 17.60 -10.58 -17.49
C VAL A 98 18.57 -10.87 -18.62
#